data_AF-H5TZ38-F1
#
_entry.id   AF-H5TZ38-F1
#
_cell.length_a   1.000
_cell.length_b   1.000
_cell.length_c   1.000
_cell.angle_alpha   90.00
_cell.angle_beta   90.00
_cell.angle_gamma   90.00
#
_symmetry.space_group_name_H-M   'P 1'
#
loop_
_entity.id
_entity.type
_entity.pdbx_description
1 polymer ?
#
loop_
_entity_poly.entity_id
_entity_poly.type
_entity_poly.pdbx_seq_one_letter_code
_entity_poly.pdbx_strand_id
1 'polypeptide(L)'
;MLIRDWTYLNRHGRFSPRGADIDYEAAFGEIDIPVLAVTIGADSDAPPPVMGALTAKFTHGAVDHRHIAAPLGHNRWARDSTAPRLVVEWLSEL
;
A
#
# COMPACT_ATOMS: atom_id res chain seq x y z
N MET A 1 -1.64 12.54 -18.98
CA MET A 1 -2.14 13.41 -17.90
C MET A 1 -2.38 12.52 -16.70
N LEU A 2 -1.78 12.89 -15.56
CA LEU A 2 -1.78 12.14 -14.30
C LEU A 2 -3.15 11.55 -13.90
N ILE A 3 -4.24 12.31 -14.09
CA ILE A 3 -5.60 11.85 -13.76
C ILE A 3 -6.05 10.65 -14.59
N ARG A 4 -5.61 10.53 -15.86
CA ARG A 4 -5.97 9.36 -16.69
C ARG A 4 -5.26 8.10 -16.22
N ASP A 5 -4.00 8.21 -15.81
CA ASP A 5 -3.23 7.09 -15.28
C ASP A 5 -3.80 6.63 -13.93
N TRP A 6 -4.17 7.58 -13.07
CA TRP A 6 -4.92 7.31 -11.83
C TRP A 6 -6.25 6.61 -12.10
N THR A 7 -7.01 7.08 -13.08
CA THR A 7 -8.30 6.45 -13.45
C THR A 7 -8.10 5.02 -13.95
N TYR A 8 -7.03 4.77 -14.72
CA TYR A 8 -6.68 3.43 -15.20
C TYR A 8 -6.34 2.50 -14.02
N LEU A 9 -5.48 2.96 -13.10
CA LEU A 9 -5.14 2.20 -11.89
C LEU A 9 -6.40 1.87 -11.08
N ASN A 10 -7.27 2.84 -10.80
CA ASN A 10 -8.48 2.62 -10.01
C ASN A 10 -9.46 1.63 -10.69
N ARG A 11 -9.53 1.62 -12.02
CA ARG A 11 -10.42 0.71 -12.77
C ARG A 11 -9.87 -0.69 -12.94
N HIS A 12 -8.55 -0.82 -13.06
CA HIS A 12 -7.92 -2.07 -13.49
C HIS A 12 -7.00 -2.69 -12.43
N GLY A 13 -6.64 -1.96 -11.38
CA GLY A 13 -5.67 -2.40 -10.38
C GLY A 13 -4.26 -2.62 -10.94
N ARG A 14 -3.93 -1.96 -12.05
CA ARG A 14 -2.66 -2.12 -12.78
C ARG A 14 -1.86 -0.84 -12.83
N PHE A 15 -0.57 -0.94 -12.50
CA PHE A 15 0.41 0.12 -12.62
C PHE A 15 0.97 0.14 -14.04
N SER A 16 0.34 0.93 -14.90
CA SER A 16 0.78 1.13 -16.29
C SER A 16 0.68 2.62 -16.68
N PRO A 17 1.41 3.52 -15.98
CA PRO A 17 1.37 4.94 -16.31
C PRO A 17 1.89 5.17 -17.72
N ARG A 18 1.31 6.15 -18.42
CA ARG A 18 1.77 6.51 -19.75
C ARG A 18 3.25 6.94 -19.75
N GLY A 19 4.04 6.31 -20.60
CA GLY A 19 5.47 6.61 -20.73
C GLY A 19 6.34 5.92 -19.68
N ALA A 20 5.80 4.89 -19.00
CA ALA A 20 6.61 4.00 -18.18
C ALA A 20 7.82 3.46 -18.99
N ASP A 21 8.98 3.53 -18.37
CA ASP A 21 10.26 3.01 -18.88
C ASP A 21 10.55 1.58 -18.38
N ILE A 22 9.75 1.10 -17.43
CA ILE A 22 9.82 -0.26 -16.87
C ILE A 22 8.43 -0.90 -16.78
N ASP A 23 8.42 -2.23 -16.67
CA ASP A 23 7.22 -2.98 -16.29
C ASP A 23 7.05 -2.96 -14.76
N TYR A 24 6.24 -2.01 -14.27
CA TYR A 24 5.98 -1.87 -12.83
C TYR A 24 5.32 -3.11 -12.22
N GLU A 25 4.51 -3.84 -12.98
CA GLU A 25 3.85 -5.06 -12.46
C GLU A 25 4.89 -6.15 -12.20
N ALA A 26 5.85 -6.33 -13.12
CA ALA A 26 6.98 -7.22 -12.89
C ALA A 26 7.90 -6.72 -11.78
N ALA A 27 8.16 -5.41 -11.72
CA ALA A 27 9.08 -4.82 -10.75
C ALA A 27 8.62 -4.97 -9.28
N PHE A 28 7.31 -5.02 -9.00
CA PHE A 28 6.82 -5.36 -7.66
C PHE A 28 7.24 -6.75 -7.21
N GLY A 29 7.31 -7.70 -8.14
CA GLY A 29 7.78 -9.05 -7.87
C GLY A 29 9.23 -9.06 -7.41
N GLU A 30 10.08 -8.23 -7.99
CA GLU A 30 11.53 -8.18 -7.66
C GLU A 30 11.83 -7.58 -6.27
N ILE A 31 10.84 -7.06 -5.55
CA ILE A 31 11.02 -6.56 -4.18
C ILE A 31 11.16 -7.76 -3.24
N ASP A 32 12.35 -7.95 -2.70
CA ASP A 32 12.75 -9.08 -1.84
C ASP A 32 12.96 -8.70 -0.37
N ILE A 33 12.69 -7.45 0.00
CA ILE A 33 12.73 -6.96 1.39
C ILE A 33 11.38 -7.16 2.09
N PRO A 34 11.35 -7.26 3.44
CA PRO A 34 10.11 -7.24 4.20
C PRO A 34 9.27 -6.00 3.92
N VAL A 35 7.95 -6.17 3.79
CA VAL A 35 6.99 -5.09 3.53
C VAL A 35 5.95 -5.03 4.62
N LEU A 36 5.81 -3.87 5.26
CA LEU A 36 4.71 -3.59 6.18
C LEU A 36 3.54 -2.94 5.41
N ALA A 37 2.38 -3.57 5.43
CA ALA A 37 1.13 -3.05 4.86
C ALA A 37 0.15 -2.69 5.98
N VAL A 38 -0.07 -1.38 6.17
CA VAL A 38 -0.98 -0.86 7.21
C VAL A 38 -2.27 -0.35 6.60
N THR A 39 -3.40 -0.83 7.08
CA THR A 39 -4.73 -0.29 6.74
C THR A 39 -5.35 0.46 7.91
N ILE A 40 -6.19 1.46 7.61
CA ILE A 40 -6.75 2.39 8.59
C ILE A 40 -8.27 2.27 8.64
N GLY A 41 -8.85 2.29 9.84
CA GLY A 41 -10.29 2.32 10.04
C GLY A 41 -10.93 3.54 9.37
N ALA A 42 -12.11 3.33 8.78
CA ALA A 42 -12.86 4.33 8.02
C ALA A 42 -12.13 4.92 6.79
N ASP A 43 -11.05 4.28 6.31
CA ASP A 43 -10.43 4.62 5.01
C ASP A 43 -11.22 3.96 3.87
N SER A 44 -11.91 4.79 3.09
CA SER A 44 -12.67 4.37 1.90
C SER A 44 -11.82 4.22 0.65
N ASP A 45 -10.62 4.80 0.65
CA ASP A 45 -9.78 4.95 -0.54
C ASP A 45 -8.80 3.77 -0.64
N ALA A 46 -8.32 3.28 0.51
CA ALA A 46 -7.46 2.11 0.62
C ALA A 46 -7.94 1.06 1.66
N PRO A 47 -9.18 0.53 1.53
CA PRO A 47 -9.68 -0.50 2.44
C PRO A 47 -8.89 -1.81 2.31
N PRO A 48 -9.00 -2.74 3.28
CA PRO A 48 -8.23 -4.00 3.28
C PRO A 48 -8.21 -4.80 1.97
N PRO A 49 -9.32 -4.93 1.21
CA PRO A 49 -9.27 -5.62 -0.08
C PRO A 49 -8.40 -4.90 -1.13
N VAL A 50 -8.40 -3.56 -1.15
CA VAL A 50 -7.57 -2.76 -2.06
C VAL A 50 -6.09 -2.93 -1.70
N MET A 51 -5.78 -2.84 -0.41
CA MET A 51 -4.41 -3.08 0.06
C MET A 51 -3.96 -4.53 -0.22
N GLY A 52 -4.86 -5.51 -0.09
CA GLY A 52 -4.63 -6.90 -0.47
C GLY A 52 -4.27 -7.07 -1.94
N ALA A 53 -4.95 -6.36 -2.85
CA ALA A 53 -4.65 -6.42 -4.28
C ALA A 53 -3.29 -5.78 -4.63
N LEU A 54 -2.88 -4.72 -3.93
CA LEU A 54 -1.55 -4.12 -4.08
C LEU A 54 -0.46 -5.07 -3.57
N THR A 55 -0.63 -5.57 -2.35
CA THR A 55 0.35 -6.41 -1.65
C THR A 55 0.52 -7.79 -2.29
N ALA A 56 -0.51 -8.33 -2.95
CA ALA A 56 -0.40 -9.56 -3.72
C ALA A 56 0.61 -9.50 -4.89
N LYS A 57 1.05 -8.30 -5.29
CA LYS A 57 2.09 -8.11 -6.33
C LYS A 57 3.51 -8.36 -5.80
N PHE A 58 3.72 -8.30 -4.48
CA PHE A 58 5.01 -8.55 -3.85
C PHE A 58 5.18 -10.06 -3.68
N THR A 59 5.60 -10.73 -4.75
CA THR A 59 5.64 -12.19 -4.80
C THR A 59 6.86 -12.82 -4.14
N HIS A 60 7.94 -12.05 -3.96
CA HIS A 60 9.18 -12.52 -3.32
C HIS A 60 9.35 -12.00 -1.88
N GLY A 61 8.94 -10.76 -1.59
CA GLY A 61 8.98 -10.17 -0.25
C GLY A 61 7.88 -10.70 0.68
N ALA A 62 8.20 -10.84 1.97
CA ALA A 62 7.20 -11.16 2.99
C ALA A 62 6.38 -9.91 3.36
N VAL A 63 5.07 -9.98 3.23
CA VAL A 63 4.16 -8.88 3.59
C VAL A 63 3.57 -9.12 4.98
N ASP A 64 3.83 -8.21 5.92
CA ASP A 64 3.17 -8.13 7.22
C ASP A 64 1.98 -7.18 7.13
N HIS A 65 0.78 -7.71 7.34
CA HIS A 65 -0.46 -6.94 7.31
C HIS A 65 -0.89 -6.52 8.72
N ARG A 66 -1.00 -5.21 8.93
CA ARG A 66 -1.52 -4.63 10.18
C ARG A 66 -2.75 -3.75 9.91
N HIS A 67 -3.63 -3.66 10.90
CA HIS A 67 -4.83 -2.83 10.81
C HIS A 67 -4.96 -1.94 12.05
N ILE A 68 -5.08 -0.63 11.82
CA ILE A 68 -5.39 0.35 12.87
C ILE A 68 -6.91 0.56 12.87
N ALA A 69 -7.60 -0.02 13.85
CA ALA A 69 -9.06 0.00 13.92
C ALA A 69 -9.66 1.40 14.15
N ALA A 70 -8.88 2.36 14.66
CA ALA A 70 -9.35 3.72 14.89
C ALA A 70 -9.85 4.36 13.57
N PRO A 71 -11.02 5.03 13.57
CA PRO A 71 -11.65 5.57 12.36
C PRO A 71 -11.00 6.88 11.92
N LEU A 72 -9.74 6.81 11.51
CA LEU A 72 -8.93 7.96 11.11
C LEU A 72 -9.12 8.32 9.63
N GLY A 73 -9.71 7.43 8.84
CA GLY A 73 -9.89 7.63 7.41
C GLY A 73 -8.56 7.81 6.67
N HIS A 74 -8.63 8.29 5.43
CA HIS A 74 -7.48 8.31 4.53
C HIS A 74 -6.34 9.22 4.96
N ASN A 75 -6.61 10.28 5.74
CA ASN A 75 -5.61 11.33 6.00
C ASN A 75 -5.40 11.67 7.49
N ARG A 76 -6.33 11.35 8.39
CA ARG A 76 -6.19 11.79 9.81
C ARG A 76 -5.10 11.01 10.53
N TRP A 77 -4.76 9.80 10.09
CA TRP A 77 -3.70 8.99 10.68
C TRP A 77 -2.35 9.71 10.70
N ALA A 78 -2.08 10.59 9.73
CA ALA A 78 -0.84 11.37 9.66
C ALA A 78 -0.72 12.44 10.75
N ARG A 79 -1.82 12.73 11.47
CA ARG A 79 -1.85 13.68 12.59
C ARG A 79 -1.80 13.00 13.95
N ASP A 80 -1.75 11.68 13.97
CA ASP A 80 -1.66 10.86 15.18
C ASP A 80 -0.37 10.03 15.17
N SER A 81 0.02 9.58 16.36
CA SER A 81 1.26 8.83 16.57
C SER A 81 1.12 7.31 16.43
N THR A 82 -0.10 6.78 16.26
CA THR A 82 -0.34 5.33 16.20
C THR A 82 0.34 4.68 15.00
N ALA A 83 0.19 5.23 13.79
CA ALA A 83 0.85 4.67 12.60
C ALA A 83 2.39 4.78 12.69
N PRO A 84 3.00 5.93 13.03
CA PRO A 84 4.44 6.01 13.25
C PRO A 84 4.97 5.05 14.33
N ARG A 85 4.27 4.91 15.47
CA ARG A 85 4.67 3.95 16.52
C ARG A 85 4.67 2.51 16.01
N LEU A 86 3.61 2.11 15.29
CA LEU A 86 3.52 0.78 14.70
C LEU A 86 4.69 0.50 13.75
N VAL A 87 5.09 1.49 12.94
CA VAL A 87 6.26 1.36 12.07
C VAL A 87 7.55 1.16 12.88
N VAL A 88 7.76 1.92 13.96
CA VAL A 88 8.94 1.78 14.83
C VAL A 88 8.97 0.43 15.53
N GLU A 89 7.82 -0.03 16.03
CA GLU A 89 7.67 -1.35 16.64
C GLU A 89 8.03 -2.46 15.63
N TRP A 90 7.45 -2.40 14.43
CA TRP A 90 7.73 -3.36 13.36
C TRP A 90 9.21 -3.38 12.95
N LEU A 91 9.84 -2.21 12.83
CA LEU A 91 11.28 -2.12 12.53
C LEU A 91 12.16 -2.76 13.62
N SER A 92 11.66 -2.87 14.85
CA SER A 92 12.37 -3.53 15.96
C SER A 92 12.16 -5.05 15.97
N GLU A 93 11.23 -5.58 15.17
CA GLU A 93 10.93 -7.01 15.01
C GLU A 93 11.71 -7.65 13.83
N LEU A 94 12.32 -6.83 12.95
CA LEU A 94 13.15 -7.26 11.82
C LEU A 94 14.57 -7.66 12.23
#